data_AF-A0A520ZYE2-F1
#
_entry.id   AF-A0A520ZYE2-F1
#
_cell.length_a   1.000
_cell.length_b   1.000
_cell.length_c   1.000
_cell.angle_alpha   90.00
_cell.angle_beta   90.00
_cell.angle_gamma   90.00
#
_symmetry.space_group_name_H-M   'P 1'
#
loop_
_entity.id
_entity.type
_entity.pdbx_description
1 polymer ?
#
loop_
_entity_poly.entity_id
_entity_poly.type
_entity_poly.pdbx_seq_one_letter_code
_entity_poly.pdbx_strand_id
1 'polypeptide(L)'
;MNNHSLRQPYNQLTDRLNRFPQGAPDSDLLEKILKLLFSDREAALVALLPIKPFTADQASQAWSVSELEANKILDSLASRAILVDIVQKNGTRYVLPPPMAGFFEFSLMRLRKDLDQKVLSELFHQYLNVEEDFIRELFTQGDTQLGRTFVHEPALPDQQSLHVLDYERASKVIETADPMGISLCYCRHKMQHLDKACAAPLDICMTFNTSAASLIRHGHARRVDAVEGRELLHQAYDNNLVQFGENNQTGVNFICNCCGCCCEALLAAKRFAHLHPIHTTNYIPALKAESCKGCGKCVDICPVEALSLISANDPHKAKRRKARLDDEICLGCGLCVRSCPTKSIRLTRREEQVITPVSSAHRAVLMAIERGKLQHLIFDNRVLFSHRALAAVLGAILKLPPLKQIMANKQLQSRYVEKLLARKGY
;
A
#
# COMPACT_ATOMS: atom_id res chain seq x y z
N MET A 1 6.55 -42.16 1.57
CA MET A 1 6.15 -41.96 2.99
C MET A 1 5.98 -40.48 3.24
N ASN A 2 4.86 -40.12 3.86
CA ASN A 2 4.17 -38.83 3.81
C ASN A 2 4.95 -37.62 4.33
N ASN A 3 5.06 -36.59 3.48
CA ASN A 3 5.52 -35.24 3.86
C ASN A 3 4.33 -34.27 4.12
N HIS A 4 3.12 -34.80 4.31
CA HIS A 4 1.88 -34.01 4.35
C HIS A 4 1.45 -33.48 5.73
N SER A 5 1.98 -33.97 6.85
CA SER A 5 1.50 -33.51 8.17
C SER A 5 2.13 -32.19 8.65
N LEU A 6 3.32 -31.82 8.13
CA LEU A 6 4.01 -30.57 8.47
C LEU A 6 3.48 -29.34 7.69
N ARG A 7 2.70 -29.55 6.62
CA ARG A 7 2.12 -28.48 5.80
C ARG A 7 0.81 -27.90 6.33
N GLN A 8 0.11 -28.60 7.23
CA GLN A 8 -1.24 -28.21 7.62
C GLN A 8 -1.38 -26.79 8.22
N PRO A 9 -0.53 -26.34 9.16
CA PRO A 9 -0.75 -25.03 9.78
C PRO A 9 -0.44 -23.87 8.83
N TYR A 10 0.59 -23.98 7.99
CA TYR A 10 0.97 -22.94 7.03
C TYR A 10 -0.03 -22.84 5.87
N ASN A 11 -0.55 -23.97 5.38
CA ASN A 11 -1.60 -23.96 4.35
C ASN A 11 -2.87 -23.24 4.86
N GLN A 12 -3.29 -23.51 6.10
CA GLN A 12 -4.43 -22.81 6.71
C GLN A 12 -4.16 -21.31 6.89
N LEU A 13 -2.93 -20.94 7.24
CA LEU A 13 -2.53 -19.54 7.33
C LEU A 13 -2.56 -18.86 5.95
N THR A 14 -2.04 -19.51 4.91
CA THR A 14 -2.14 -19.05 3.52
C THR A 14 -3.60 -18.87 3.10
N ASP A 15 -4.47 -19.84 3.40
CA ASP A 15 -5.92 -19.72 3.14
C ASP A 15 -6.53 -18.52 3.86
N ARG A 16 -6.13 -18.26 5.11
CA ARG A 16 -6.57 -17.08 5.86
C ARG A 16 -6.08 -15.79 5.22
N LEU A 17 -4.81 -15.69 4.83
CA LEU A 17 -4.25 -14.53 4.14
C LEU A 17 -4.96 -14.27 2.81
N ASN A 18 -5.36 -15.33 2.11
CA ASN A 18 -6.11 -15.24 0.86
C ASN A 18 -7.57 -14.78 1.01
N ARG A 19 -8.09 -14.65 2.24
CA ARG A 19 -9.36 -13.95 2.49
C ARG A 19 -9.24 -12.42 2.41
N PHE A 20 -8.03 -11.86 2.54
CA PHE A 20 -7.82 -10.43 2.32
C PHE A 20 -7.94 -10.08 0.83
N PRO A 21 -8.40 -8.87 0.48
CA PRO A 21 -8.40 -8.40 -0.91
C PRO A 21 -7.02 -8.41 -1.57
N GLN A 22 -5.95 -8.25 -0.78
CA GLN A 22 -4.57 -8.32 -1.28
C GLN A 22 -4.15 -9.75 -1.63
N GLY A 23 -4.52 -10.74 -0.81
CA GLY A 23 -4.10 -12.13 -0.98
C GLY A 23 -2.59 -12.35 -0.80
N ALA A 24 -2.20 -13.61 -0.85
CA ALA A 24 -0.82 -14.08 -0.94
C ALA A 24 -0.83 -15.45 -1.65
N PRO A 25 -0.55 -15.51 -2.97
CA PRO A 25 -0.60 -16.75 -3.74
C PRO A 25 0.25 -17.85 -3.11
N ASP A 26 -0.33 -19.05 -3.03
CA ASP A 26 0.33 -20.19 -2.42
C ASP A 26 1.57 -20.61 -3.21
N SER A 27 2.64 -20.92 -2.50
CA SER A 27 3.89 -21.42 -3.08
C SER A 27 4.80 -21.98 -2.00
N ASP A 28 5.74 -22.84 -2.38
CA ASP A 28 6.80 -23.32 -1.49
C ASP A 28 7.65 -22.16 -0.92
N LEU A 29 7.74 -21.03 -1.63
CA LEU A 29 8.45 -19.82 -1.16
C LEU A 29 7.67 -19.12 -0.05
N LEU A 30 6.35 -18.97 -0.20
CA LEU A 30 5.49 -18.40 0.84
C LEU A 30 5.54 -19.26 2.09
N GLU A 31 5.49 -20.59 1.96
CA GLU A 31 5.61 -21.51 3.11
C GLU A 31 6.93 -21.28 3.88
N LYS A 32 8.06 -21.17 3.17
CA LYS A 32 9.38 -20.88 3.77
C LYS A 32 9.41 -19.53 4.46
N ILE A 33 8.82 -18.50 3.86
CA ILE A 33 8.70 -17.16 4.45
C ILE A 33 7.93 -17.24 5.78
N LEU A 34 6.77 -17.90 5.78
CA LEU A 34 5.93 -17.99 6.97
C LEU A 34 6.63 -18.79 8.08
N LYS A 35 7.37 -19.85 7.74
CA LYS A 35 8.20 -20.62 8.70
C LYS A 35 9.30 -19.82 9.39
N LEU A 36 9.80 -18.75 8.76
CA LEU A 36 10.77 -17.85 9.41
C LEU A 36 10.12 -16.87 10.39
N LEU A 37 8.81 -16.63 10.25
CA LEU A 37 8.10 -15.59 11.01
C LEU A 37 7.21 -16.18 12.12
N PHE A 38 6.71 -17.39 11.90
CA PHE A 38 5.77 -18.09 12.78
C PHE A 38 6.33 -19.44 13.20
N SER A 39 6.07 -19.81 14.45
CA SER A 39 6.08 -21.22 14.83
C SER A 39 4.83 -21.94 14.30
N ASP A 40 4.86 -23.27 14.22
CA ASP A 40 3.70 -24.08 13.78
C ASP A 40 2.44 -23.80 14.61
N ARG A 41 2.61 -23.62 15.93
CA ARG A 41 1.51 -23.26 16.84
C ARG A 41 0.94 -21.89 16.51
N GLU A 42 1.79 -20.90 16.27
CA GLU A 42 1.35 -19.54 15.95
C GLU A 42 0.66 -19.47 14.59
N ALA A 43 1.20 -20.18 13.58
CA ALA A 43 0.57 -20.26 12.27
C ALA A 43 -0.85 -20.84 12.36
N ALA A 44 -1.03 -21.93 13.13
CA ALA A 44 -2.35 -22.52 13.39
C ALA A 44 -3.30 -21.56 14.10
N LEU A 45 -2.84 -20.84 15.13
CA LEU A 45 -3.66 -19.89 15.88
C LEU A 45 -4.07 -18.68 15.02
N VAL A 46 -3.12 -18.11 14.27
CA VAL A 46 -3.36 -16.94 13.41
C VAL A 46 -4.27 -17.28 12.23
N ALA A 47 -4.20 -18.50 11.71
CA ALA A 47 -5.11 -18.99 10.68
C ALA A 47 -6.59 -18.99 11.13
N LEU A 48 -6.86 -19.01 12.44
CA LEU A 48 -8.22 -18.98 13.00
C LEU A 48 -8.73 -17.56 13.29
N LEU A 49 -7.85 -16.56 13.31
CA LEU A 49 -8.21 -15.18 13.67
C LEU A 49 -9.01 -14.45 12.58
N PRO A 50 -9.98 -13.61 12.94
CA PRO A 50 -10.74 -12.81 11.99
C PRO A 50 -9.85 -11.85 11.16
N ILE A 51 -10.19 -11.64 9.88
CA ILE A 51 -9.50 -10.65 9.04
C ILE A 51 -9.88 -9.20 9.35
N LYS A 52 -10.95 -8.99 10.13
CA LYS A 52 -11.42 -7.69 10.62
C LYS A 52 -10.92 -7.46 12.04
N PRO A 53 -10.83 -6.20 12.51
CA PRO A 53 -10.44 -5.93 13.89
C PRO A 53 -11.31 -6.71 14.90
N PHE A 54 -10.68 -7.43 15.82
CA PHE A 54 -11.31 -8.35 16.76
C PHE A 54 -10.82 -8.10 18.20
N THR A 55 -11.50 -8.66 19.20
CA THR A 55 -11.13 -8.56 20.62
C THR A 55 -10.49 -9.84 21.14
N ALA A 56 -9.87 -9.78 22.33
CA ALA A 56 -9.32 -10.97 22.97
C ALA A 56 -10.38 -12.03 23.28
N ASP A 57 -11.61 -11.65 23.64
CA ASP A 57 -12.75 -12.55 23.78
C ASP A 57 -13.07 -13.31 22.47
N GLN A 58 -13.07 -12.63 21.32
CA GLN A 58 -13.29 -13.30 20.04
C GLN A 58 -12.19 -14.30 19.70
N ALA A 59 -10.93 -13.96 20.03
CA ALA A 59 -9.81 -14.88 19.86
C ALA A 59 -9.87 -16.06 20.84
N SER A 60 -10.27 -15.83 22.09
CA SER A 60 -10.40 -16.88 23.11
C SER A 60 -11.43 -17.94 22.71
N GLN A 61 -12.56 -17.50 22.14
CA GLN A 61 -13.59 -18.37 21.56
C GLN A 61 -13.06 -19.15 20.35
N ALA A 62 -12.30 -18.51 19.46
CA ALA A 62 -11.73 -19.16 18.28
C ALA A 62 -10.68 -20.21 18.65
N TRP A 63 -9.94 -20.00 19.74
CA TRP A 63 -8.85 -20.86 20.19
C TRP A 63 -9.26 -21.86 21.28
N SER A 64 -10.48 -21.75 21.80
CA SER A 64 -10.97 -22.52 22.96
C SER A 64 -10.05 -22.39 24.19
N VAL A 65 -9.62 -21.16 24.50
CA VAL A 65 -8.76 -20.84 25.66
C VAL A 65 -9.40 -19.77 26.55
N SER A 66 -8.81 -19.51 27.72
CA SER A 66 -9.25 -18.39 28.56
C SER A 66 -8.95 -17.03 27.91
N GLU A 67 -9.75 -16.00 28.19
CA GLU A 67 -9.49 -14.65 27.68
C GLU A 67 -8.13 -14.10 28.14
N LEU A 68 -7.68 -14.46 29.34
CA LEU A 68 -6.35 -14.09 29.83
C LEU A 68 -5.23 -14.72 29.00
N GLU A 69 -5.37 -16.00 28.63
CA GLU A 69 -4.40 -16.68 27.76
C GLU A 69 -4.43 -16.11 26.35
N ALA A 70 -5.63 -15.84 25.80
CA ALA A 70 -5.77 -15.22 24.50
C ALA A 70 -5.09 -13.84 24.45
N ASN A 71 -5.28 -13.00 25.48
CA ASN A 71 -4.59 -11.71 25.59
C ASN A 71 -3.07 -11.87 25.57
N LYS A 72 -2.51 -12.79 26.36
CA LYS A 72 -1.05 -13.02 26.38
C LYS A 72 -0.51 -13.43 25.00
N ILE A 73 -1.23 -14.28 24.27
CA ILE A 73 -0.85 -14.70 22.91
C ILE A 73 -0.93 -13.50 21.95
N LEU A 74 -2.02 -12.73 22.00
CA LEU A 74 -2.22 -11.57 21.13
C LEU A 74 -1.17 -10.47 21.38
N ASP A 75 -0.86 -10.18 22.64
CA ASP A 75 0.18 -9.24 23.04
C ASP A 75 1.56 -9.70 22.55
N SER A 76 1.86 -10.99 22.66
CA SER A 76 3.09 -11.57 22.12
C SER A 76 3.20 -11.38 20.60
N LEU A 77 2.13 -11.68 19.86
CA LEU A 77 2.10 -11.49 18.41
C LEU A 77 2.19 -10.00 18.02
N ALA A 78 1.51 -9.11 18.74
CA ALA A 78 1.58 -7.67 18.52
C ALA A 78 2.97 -7.10 18.83
N SER A 79 3.63 -7.59 19.88
CA SER A 79 4.99 -7.19 20.25
C SER A 79 6.02 -7.48 19.16
N ARG A 80 5.75 -8.44 18.26
CA ARG A 80 6.59 -8.76 17.10
C ARG A 80 6.13 -8.11 15.80
N ALA A 81 5.10 -7.26 15.85
CA ALA A 81 4.39 -6.67 14.71
C ALA A 81 3.79 -7.70 13.74
N ILE A 82 3.42 -8.89 14.23
CA ILE A 82 2.60 -9.84 13.47
C ILE A 82 1.16 -9.36 13.43
N LEU A 83 0.68 -8.83 14.56
CA LEU A 83 -0.62 -8.16 14.68
C LEU A 83 -0.41 -6.67 14.95
N VAL A 84 -1.42 -5.88 14.60
CA VAL A 84 -1.51 -4.46 14.99
C VAL A 84 -2.56 -4.33 16.08
N ASP A 85 -2.18 -3.76 17.22
CA ASP A 85 -3.07 -3.45 18.32
C ASP A 85 -3.62 -2.03 18.24
N ILE A 86 -4.91 -1.89 18.55
CA ILE A 86 -5.68 -0.64 18.52
C ILE A 86 -6.27 -0.45 19.90
N VAL A 87 -5.60 0.36 20.72
CA VAL A 87 -6.02 0.66 22.09
C VAL A 87 -7.15 1.70 22.08
N GLN A 88 -8.29 1.36 22.67
CA GLN A 88 -9.47 2.22 22.79
C GLN A 88 -9.90 2.30 24.26
N LYS A 89 -10.77 3.26 24.60
CA LYS A 89 -11.29 3.43 25.98
C LYS A 89 -12.00 2.19 26.52
N ASN A 90 -12.56 1.37 25.64
CA ASN A 90 -13.31 0.15 25.97
C ASN A 90 -12.51 -1.15 25.76
N GLY A 91 -11.18 -1.06 25.68
CA GLY A 91 -10.28 -2.20 25.53
C GLY A 91 -9.45 -2.16 24.26
N THR A 92 -8.64 -3.20 24.08
CA THR A 92 -7.74 -3.35 22.92
C THR A 92 -8.41 -4.21 21.86
N ARG A 93 -8.32 -3.75 20.61
CA ARG A 93 -8.65 -4.55 19.43
C ARG A 93 -7.38 -4.92 18.69
N TYR A 94 -7.37 -6.06 18.05
CA TYR A 94 -6.25 -6.55 17.25
C TYR A 94 -6.69 -6.70 15.81
N VAL A 95 -5.77 -6.53 14.87
CA VAL A 95 -6.01 -6.81 13.46
C VAL A 95 -4.80 -7.50 12.87
N LEU A 96 -5.03 -8.54 12.06
CA LEU A 96 -4.02 -9.10 11.20
C LEU A 96 -3.82 -8.13 10.02
N PRO A 97 -2.66 -7.46 9.90
CA PRO A 97 -2.41 -6.57 8.78
C PRO A 97 -2.44 -7.36 7.46
N PRO A 98 -2.91 -6.75 6.35
CA PRO A 98 -2.83 -7.37 5.04
C PRO A 98 -1.38 -7.74 4.67
N PRO A 99 -1.15 -8.75 3.82
CA PRO A 99 0.17 -9.30 3.51
C PRO A 99 1.28 -8.26 3.29
N MET A 100 1.05 -7.28 2.41
CA MET A 100 2.05 -6.26 2.06
C MET A 100 2.51 -5.45 3.28
N ALA A 101 1.60 -4.77 3.96
CA ALA A 101 1.93 -3.98 5.16
C ALA A 101 2.36 -4.88 6.34
N GLY A 102 1.80 -6.09 6.43
CA GLY A 102 2.03 -7.02 7.52
C GLY A 102 3.37 -7.71 7.46
N PHE A 103 3.37 -9.00 7.16
CA PHE A 103 4.56 -9.84 7.32
C PHE A 103 5.69 -9.51 6.33
N PHE A 104 5.41 -8.83 5.21
CA PHE A 104 6.47 -8.31 4.33
C PHE A 104 7.12 -7.05 4.90
N GLU A 105 6.37 -5.96 5.01
CA GLU A 105 6.92 -4.66 5.39
C GLU A 105 7.36 -4.63 6.86
N PHE A 106 6.48 -4.99 7.80
CA PHE A 106 6.81 -4.91 9.24
C PHE A 106 7.93 -5.86 9.67
N SER A 107 8.27 -6.91 8.90
CA SER A 107 9.37 -7.80 9.26
C SER A 107 10.77 -7.21 8.94
N LEU A 108 10.85 -6.25 8.03
CA LEU A 108 12.10 -5.63 7.55
C LEU A 108 12.19 -4.10 7.78
N MET A 109 11.23 -3.49 8.48
CA MET A 109 11.28 -2.06 8.84
C MET A 109 12.26 -1.71 9.99
N ARG A 110 13.02 -2.70 10.49
CA ARG A 110 13.96 -2.54 11.59
C ARG A 110 15.08 -3.57 11.48
N LEU A 111 16.18 -3.34 12.19
CA LEU A 111 17.20 -4.36 12.40
C LEU A 111 16.72 -5.36 13.44
N ARG A 112 16.92 -6.65 13.16
CA ARG A 112 16.43 -7.76 13.99
C ARG A 112 17.55 -8.73 14.27
N LYS A 113 17.56 -9.27 15.49
CA LYS A 113 18.49 -10.34 15.91
C LYS A 113 17.79 -11.68 16.06
N ASP A 114 16.46 -11.69 16.02
CA ASP A 114 15.60 -12.85 16.23
C ASP A 114 15.29 -13.62 14.93
N LEU A 115 15.69 -13.11 13.76
CA LEU A 115 15.60 -13.83 12.49
C LEU A 115 16.77 -13.49 11.56
N ASP A 116 17.03 -14.39 10.60
CA ASP A 116 18.00 -14.17 9.54
C ASP A 116 17.40 -13.25 8.46
N GLN A 117 17.71 -11.95 8.55
CA GLN A 117 17.16 -10.94 7.63
C GLN A 117 17.72 -11.09 6.22
N LYS A 118 18.88 -11.74 6.04
CA LYS A 118 19.44 -11.99 4.72
C LYS A 118 18.64 -13.07 4.00
N VAL A 119 18.43 -14.21 4.65
CA VAL A 119 17.62 -15.31 4.10
C VAL A 119 16.19 -14.84 3.83
N LEU A 120 15.59 -14.07 4.76
CA LEU A 120 14.25 -13.51 4.55
C LEU A 120 14.21 -12.58 3.32
N SER A 121 15.23 -11.74 3.14
CA SER A 121 15.31 -10.82 2.00
C SER A 121 15.49 -11.53 0.65
N GLU A 122 16.26 -12.62 0.63
CA GLU A 122 16.41 -13.49 -0.55
C GLU A 122 15.09 -14.15 -0.92
N LEU A 123 14.36 -14.70 0.07
CA LEU A 123 13.04 -15.28 -0.15
C LEU A 123 12.01 -14.24 -0.61
N PHE A 124 12.00 -13.05 -0.01
CA PHE A 124 11.14 -11.95 -0.46
C PHE A 124 11.47 -11.53 -1.89
N HIS A 125 12.74 -11.41 -2.25
CA HIS A 125 13.12 -11.06 -3.60
C HIS A 125 12.68 -12.12 -4.61
N GLN A 126 12.86 -13.40 -4.27
CA GLN A 126 12.36 -14.48 -5.13
C GLN A 126 10.84 -14.39 -5.27
N TYR A 127 10.09 -14.34 -4.17
CA TYR A 127 8.62 -14.38 -4.19
C TYR A 127 7.96 -13.12 -4.78
N LEU A 128 8.56 -11.94 -4.59
CA LEU A 128 7.98 -10.67 -5.05
C LEU A 128 8.52 -10.22 -6.41
N ASN A 129 9.81 -10.42 -6.69
CA ASN A 129 10.44 -9.85 -7.88
C ASN A 129 10.72 -10.87 -8.97
N VAL A 130 11.06 -12.10 -8.61
CA VAL A 130 11.38 -13.15 -9.59
C VAL A 130 10.10 -13.88 -9.99
N GLU A 131 9.37 -14.42 -9.00
CA GLU A 131 8.01 -14.89 -9.20
C GLU A 131 7.08 -13.69 -9.44
N GLU A 132 6.16 -13.82 -10.39
CA GLU A 132 5.29 -12.70 -10.78
C GLU A 132 3.93 -12.73 -10.09
N ASP A 133 3.50 -13.89 -9.60
CA ASP A 133 2.12 -14.14 -9.21
C ASP A 133 1.64 -13.19 -8.11
N PHE A 134 2.41 -13.03 -7.03
CA PHE A 134 2.02 -12.13 -5.93
C PHE A 134 1.89 -10.67 -6.36
N ILE A 135 2.92 -10.11 -7.00
CA ILE A 135 2.91 -8.68 -7.38
C ILE A 135 1.85 -8.41 -8.44
N ARG A 136 1.68 -9.32 -9.41
CA ARG A 136 0.63 -9.21 -10.41
C ARG A 136 -0.75 -9.22 -9.74
N GLU A 137 -1.06 -10.21 -8.92
CA GLU A 137 -2.36 -10.26 -8.24
C GLU A 137 -2.60 -9.07 -7.30
N LEU A 138 -1.58 -8.63 -6.56
CA LEU A 138 -1.68 -7.52 -5.63
C LEU A 138 -2.04 -6.21 -6.35
N PHE A 139 -1.35 -5.91 -7.45
CA PHE A 139 -1.39 -4.59 -8.08
C PHE A 139 -2.21 -4.51 -9.37
N THR A 140 -2.56 -5.62 -10.03
CA THR A 140 -3.23 -5.57 -11.34
C THR A 140 -4.67 -6.09 -11.32
N GLN A 141 -5.18 -6.52 -10.16
CA GLN A 141 -6.57 -6.96 -10.02
C GLN A 141 -7.50 -5.82 -9.57
N GLY A 142 -8.43 -5.45 -10.44
CA GLY A 142 -9.42 -4.39 -10.17
C GLY A 142 -8.87 -2.98 -10.33
N ASP A 143 -9.77 -2.00 -10.23
CA ASP A 143 -9.45 -0.58 -10.47
C ASP A 143 -8.93 0.11 -9.19
N THR A 144 -9.25 -0.42 -8.02
CA THR A 144 -8.88 0.16 -6.73
C THR A 144 -7.53 -0.38 -6.27
N GLN A 145 -6.48 0.44 -6.38
CA GLN A 145 -5.14 0.04 -5.92
C GLN A 145 -4.90 0.31 -4.43
N LEU A 146 -3.96 -0.44 -3.86
CA LEU A 146 -3.53 -0.33 -2.46
C LEU A 146 -3.02 1.07 -2.11
N GLY A 147 -2.20 1.63 -3.00
CA GLY A 147 -1.52 2.90 -2.79
C GLY A 147 -1.62 3.81 -4.00
N ARG A 148 -1.25 5.06 -3.76
CA ARG A 148 -1.27 6.14 -4.74
C ARG A 148 0.00 6.97 -4.65
N THR A 149 0.29 7.65 -5.74
CA THR A 149 1.37 8.64 -5.80
C THR A 149 0.86 9.99 -5.28
N PHE A 150 1.68 10.69 -4.52
CA PHE A 150 1.47 12.09 -4.16
C PHE A 150 2.25 12.98 -5.13
N VAL A 151 1.68 14.14 -5.45
CA VAL A 151 2.35 15.10 -6.32
C VAL A 151 3.54 15.73 -5.60
N HIS A 152 4.65 15.93 -6.29
CA HIS A 152 5.75 16.75 -5.78
C HIS A 152 5.27 18.20 -5.67
N GLU A 153 4.88 18.61 -4.47
CA GLU A 153 4.26 19.91 -4.21
C GLU A 153 5.08 21.10 -4.77
N PRO A 154 6.42 21.14 -4.65
CA PRO A 154 7.23 22.20 -5.24
C PRO A 154 7.24 22.26 -6.79
N ALA A 155 6.79 21.22 -7.49
CA ALA A 155 6.67 21.23 -8.95
C ALA A 155 5.35 21.83 -9.46
N LEU A 156 4.42 22.16 -8.56
CA LEU A 156 3.14 22.75 -8.94
C LEU A 156 3.28 24.26 -9.18
N PRO A 157 2.65 24.81 -10.24
CA PRO A 157 2.60 26.26 -10.45
C PRO A 157 1.89 26.98 -9.31
N ASP A 158 2.32 28.19 -8.95
CA ASP A 158 1.74 28.99 -7.87
C ASP A 158 0.21 29.16 -7.98
N GLN A 159 -0.31 29.36 -9.20
CA GLN A 159 -1.76 29.46 -9.46
C GLN A 159 -2.52 28.13 -9.25
N GLN A 160 -1.87 26.98 -9.40
CA GLN A 160 -2.50 25.67 -9.18
C GLN A 160 -2.39 25.21 -7.72
N SER A 161 -1.47 25.77 -6.93
CA SER A 161 -1.30 25.46 -5.50
C SER A 161 -2.60 25.66 -4.70
N LEU A 162 -3.41 26.67 -5.07
CA LEU A 162 -4.71 26.98 -4.45
C LEU A 162 -5.79 25.92 -4.69
N HIS A 163 -5.61 25.06 -5.70
CA HIS A 163 -6.60 24.06 -6.09
C HIS A 163 -6.22 22.64 -5.67
N VAL A 164 -5.00 22.41 -5.18
CA VAL A 164 -4.56 21.10 -4.70
C VAL A 164 -5.38 20.73 -3.48
N LEU A 165 -6.05 19.60 -3.55
CA LEU A 165 -6.84 19.14 -2.41
C LEU A 165 -5.89 18.66 -1.31
N ASP A 166 -6.29 18.87 -0.06
CA ASP A 166 -5.49 18.50 1.11
C ASP A 166 -5.03 17.05 1.07
N TYR A 167 -5.89 16.13 0.61
CA TYR A 167 -5.52 14.73 0.49
C TYR A 167 -4.47 14.45 -0.58
N GLU A 168 -4.21 15.35 -1.54
CA GLU A 168 -3.21 15.14 -2.60
C GLU A 168 -1.80 15.50 -2.15
N ARG A 169 -1.68 16.10 -0.95
CA ARG A 169 -0.44 16.66 -0.42
C ARG A 169 0.16 15.75 0.65
N ALA A 170 1.39 15.30 0.42
CA ALA A 170 2.14 14.53 1.40
C ALA A 170 2.38 15.37 2.67
N SER A 171 2.67 16.67 2.51
CA SER A 171 2.87 17.59 3.63
C SER A 171 1.64 17.71 4.53
N LYS A 172 0.43 17.62 3.97
CA LYS A 172 -0.82 17.71 4.72
C LYS A 172 -1.12 16.44 5.51
N VAL A 173 -0.78 15.27 4.96
CA VAL A 173 -0.83 14.01 5.71
C VAL A 173 0.11 14.08 6.90
N ILE A 174 1.36 14.52 6.71
CA ILE A 174 2.35 14.69 7.78
C ILE A 174 1.87 15.68 8.85
N GLU A 175 1.24 16.79 8.44
CA GLU A 175 0.74 17.80 9.36
C GLU A 175 -0.39 17.30 10.26
N THR A 176 -1.27 16.46 9.72
CA THR A 176 -2.53 16.06 10.38
C THR A 176 -2.46 14.70 11.05
N ALA A 177 -1.42 13.91 10.79
CA ALA A 177 -1.25 12.59 11.38
C ALA A 177 -0.77 12.68 12.84
N ASP A 178 -1.46 11.96 13.73
CA ASP A 178 -0.98 11.70 15.08
C ASP A 178 -1.45 10.30 15.53
N PRO A 179 -0.54 9.41 15.95
CA PRO A 179 0.92 9.58 15.96
C PRO A 179 1.59 9.38 14.60
N MET A 180 2.84 9.83 14.51
CA MET A 180 3.74 9.56 13.38
C MET A 180 4.98 8.81 13.85
N GLY A 181 5.36 7.77 13.11
CA GLY A 181 6.52 6.94 13.39
C GLY A 181 7.42 6.77 12.17
N ILE A 182 8.73 6.83 12.37
CA ILE A 182 9.75 6.61 11.34
C ILE A 182 10.43 5.25 11.58
N SER A 183 10.62 4.53 10.48
CA SER A 183 11.29 3.23 10.44
C SER A 183 12.17 3.12 9.19
N LEU A 184 12.90 2.00 9.08
CA LEU A 184 13.68 1.70 7.89
C LEU A 184 12.78 1.44 6.68
N CYS A 185 13.16 1.93 5.51
CA CYS A 185 12.53 1.59 4.24
C CYS A 185 12.73 0.09 3.96
N TYR A 186 11.67 -0.71 4.14
CA TYR A 186 11.75 -2.17 4.01
C TYR A 186 12.27 -2.59 2.62
N CYS A 187 11.82 -1.92 1.55
CA CYS A 187 12.24 -2.20 0.18
C CYS A 187 13.76 -2.08 0.01
N ARG A 188 14.32 -0.97 0.50
CA ARG A 188 15.77 -0.72 0.40
C ARG A 188 16.55 -1.62 1.35
N HIS A 189 16.03 -1.87 2.55
CA HIS A 189 16.64 -2.79 3.50
C HIS A 189 16.73 -4.21 2.94
N LYS A 190 15.66 -4.71 2.31
CA LYS A 190 15.64 -5.98 1.57
C LYS A 190 16.73 -6.00 0.50
N MET A 191 16.81 -4.95 -0.32
CA MET A 191 17.83 -4.87 -1.38
C MET A 191 19.25 -4.72 -0.83
N GLN A 192 19.43 -4.21 0.39
CA GLN A 192 20.74 -4.10 1.04
C GLN A 192 21.30 -5.47 1.40
N HIS A 193 20.45 -6.40 1.86
CA HIS A 193 20.84 -7.79 2.11
C HIS A 193 21.22 -8.57 0.84
N LEU A 194 20.91 -8.02 -0.34
CA LEU A 194 21.22 -8.58 -1.64
C LEU A 194 22.35 -7.83 -2.35
N ASP A 195 22.99 -6.87 -1.68
CA ASP A 195 24.01 -5.98 -2.26
C ASP A 195 23.53 -5.20 -3.50
N LYS A 196 22.23 -4.89 -3.55
CA LYS A 196 21.54 -4.22 -4.67
C LYS A 196 20.83 -2.92 -4.27
N ALA A 197 20.95 -2.47 -3.02
CA ALA A 197 20.31 -1.23 -2.57
C ALA A 197 20.96 0.01 -3.22
N CYS A 198 20.14 1.02 -3.52
CA CYS A 198 20.67 2.34 -3.87
C CYS A 198 21.06 3.14 -2.61
N ALA A 199 21.76 4.25 -2.83
CA ALA A 199 22.30 5.10 -1.76
C ALA A 199 21.25 6.01 -1.05
N ALA A 200 19.96 5.88 -1.37
CA ALA A 200 18.94 6.73 -0.78
C ALA A 200 18.74 6.44 0.75
N PRO A 201 18.35 7.44 1.55
CA PRO A 201 18.35 7.36 3.03
C PRO A 201 17.43 6.29 3.61
N LEU A 202 17.96 5.35 4.40
CA LEU A 202 17.22 4.18 4.89
C LEU A 202 16.15 4.53 5.94
N ASP A 203 16.44 5.40 6.90
CA ASP A 203 15.54 5.81 7.99
C ASP A 203 14.58 6.92 7.55
N ILE A 204 13.60 6.57 6.71
CA ILE A 204 12.70 7.56 6.07
C ILE A 204 11.29 7.03 5.77
N CYS A 205 10.98 5.79 6.18
CA CYS A 205 9.64 5.22 5.97
C CYS A 205 8.68 5.79 7.01
N MET A 206 7.61 6.43 6.56
CA MET A 206 6.67 7.12 7.44
C MET A 206 5.42 6.26 7.65
N THR A 207 5.13 5.97 8.91
CA THR A 207 3.87 5.37 9.34
C THR A 207 3.09 6.39 10.15
N PHE A 208 1.76 6.31 10.09
CA PHE A 208 0.86 7.28 10.68
C PHE A 208 -0.29 6.61 11.44
N ASN A 209 -0.95 7.39 12.29
CA ASN A 209 -2.22 7.09 12.91
C ASN A 209 -2.19 5.73 13.64
N THR A 210 -3.18 4.87 13.39
CA THR A 210 -3.35 3.58 14.07
C THR A 210 -2.14 2.67 13.91
N SER A 211 -1.58 2.59 12.70
CA SER A 211 -0.41 1.75 12.43
C SER A 211 0.82 2.26 13.18
N ALA A 212 1.08 3.56 13.14
CA ALA A 212 2.18 4.15 13.90
C ALA A 212 2.02 3.95 15.40
N ALA A 213 0.80 4.08 15.94
CA ALA A 213 0.56 3.93 17.37
C ALA A 213 1.00 2.55 17.88
N SER A 214 0.67 1.49 17.14
CA SER A 214 1.09 0.12 17.46
C SER A 214 2.60 -0.07 17.29
N LEU A 215 3.17 0.34 16.16
CA LEU A 215 4.60 0.16 15.88
C LEU A 215 5.48 0.94 16.87
N ILE A 216 5.09 2.15 17.26
CA ILE A 216 5.79 2.94 18.29
C ILE A 216 5.70 2.25 19.64
N ARG A 217 4.51 1.76 20.03
CA ARG A 217 4.30 1.07 21.32
C ARG A 217 5.25 -0.11 21.50
N HIS A 218 5.48 -0.86 20.43
CA HIS A 218 6.33 -2.05 20.43
C HIS A 218 7.79 -1.79 20.00
N GLY A 219 8.19 -0.52 19.85
CA GLY A 219 9.58 -0.15 19.54
C GLY A 219 10.03 -0.42 18.11
N HIS A 220 9.09 -0.60 17.17
CA HIS A 220 9.36 -0.87 15.75
C HIS A 220 9.39 0.40 14.88
N ALA A 221 8.93 1.52 15.45
CA ALA A 221 9.02 2.84 14.84
C ALA A 221 9.41 3.88 15.90
N ARG A 222 10.26 4.84 15.50
CA ARG A 222 10.62 5.98 16.33
C ARG A 222 9.55 7.06 16.20
N ARG A 223 8.97 7.49 17.31
CA ARG A 223 7.99 8.59 17.32
C ARG A 223 8.66 9.90 16.91
N VAL A 224 7.99 10.65 16.06
CA VAL A 224 8.43 11.96 15.55
C VAL A 224 7.27 12.95 15.50
N ASP A 225 7.58 14.24 15.40
CA ASP A 225 6.59 15.30 15.20
C ASP A 225 6.51 15.78 13.74
N ALA A 226 5.53 16.62 13.43
CA ALA A 226 5.31 17.12 12.08
C ALA A 226 6.43 18.03 11.54
N VAL A 227 7.36 18.50 12.38
CA VAL A 227 8.53 19.27 11.92
C VAL A 227 9.55 18.30 11.35
N GLU A 228 9.94 17.29 12.12
CA GLU A 228 10.88 16.25 11.65
C GLU A 228 10.31 15.49 10.44
N GLY A 229 9.01 15.19 10.44
CA GLY A 229 8.37 14.55 9.28
C GLY A 229 8.50 15.37 7.99
N ARG A 230 8.41 16.70 8.08
CA ARG A 230 8.61 17.59 6.92
C ARG A 230 10.07 17.64 6.49
N GLU A 231 11.01 17.64 7.43
CA GLU A 231 12.45 17.57 7.12
C GLU A 231 12.79 16.28 6.36
N LEU A 232 12.23 15.14 6.78
CA LEU A 232 12.37 13.86 6.06
C LEU A 232 11.70 13.90 4.68
N LEU A 233 10.56 14.58 4.52
CA LEU A 233 9.95 14.79 3.21
C LEU A 233 10.87 15.63 2.29
N HIS A 234 11.50 16.68 2.81
CA HIS A 234 12.50 17.46 2.06
C HIS A 234 13.74 16.63 1.72
N GLN A 235 14.24 15.83 2.65
CA GLN A 235 15.33 14.89 2.38
C GLN A 235 14.96 13.89 1.27
N ALA A 236 13.71 13.41 1.25
CA ALA A 236 13.22 12.54 0.19
C ALA A 236 13.22 13.25 -1.16
N TYR A 237 12.78 14.51 -1.20
CA TYR A 237 12.84 15.32 -2.42
C TYR A 237 14.27 15.46 -2.93
N ASP A 238 15.24 15.79 -2.07
CA ASP A 238 16.64 15.97 -2.47
C ASP A 238 17.29 14.69 -2.99
N ASN A 239 16.75 13.54 -2.62
CA ASN A 239 17.15 12.22 -3.12
C ASN A 239 16.30 11.74 -4.30
N ASN A 240 15.48 12.62 -4.91
CA ASN A 240 14.61 12.32 -6.05
C ASN A 240 13.63 11.16 -5.78
N LEU A 241 13.16 11.03 -4.54
CA LEU A 241 12.22 9.99 -4.13
C LEU A 241 10.78 10.43 -4.36
N VAL A 242 9.95 9.49 -4.80
CA VAL A 242 8.52 9.67 -5.00
C VAL A 242 7.77 9.33 -3.73
N GLN A 243 6.82 10.18 -3.33
CA GLN A 243 5.92 9.88 -2.23
C GLN A 243 4.82 8.93 -2.73
N PHE A 244 4.80 7.74 -2.17
CA PHE A 244 3.78 6.72 -2.40
C PHE A 244 3.14 6.39 -1.06
N GLY A 245 1.82 6.50 -0.94
CA GLY A 245 1.14 6.23 0.32
C GLY A 245 -0.20 5.57 0.12
N GLU A 246 -0.90 5.33 1.23
CA GLU A 246 -2.20 4.66 1.20
C GLU A 246 -3.20 5.41 0.30
N ASN A 247 -3.96 4.68 -0.53
CA ASN A 247 -4.93 5.23 -1.46
C ASN A 247 -6.25 5.64 -0.77
N ASN A 248 -6.17 6.54 0.21
CA ASN A 248 -7.32 7.08 0.92
C ASN A 248 -7.22 8.60 1.08
N GLN A 249 -8.35 9.28 1.14
CA GLN A 249 -8.41 10.72 1.41
C GLN A 249 -8.12 11.06 2.87
N THR A 250 -8.62 10.23 3.80
CA THR A 250 -8.52 10.46 5.25
C THR A 250 -7.91 9.26 5.96
N GLY A 251 -7.21 9.53 7.07
CA GLY A 251 -6.61 8.48 7.89
C GLY A 251 -5.57 7.65 7.14
N VAL A 252 -4.76 8.28 6.28
CA VAL A 252 -3.64 7.63 5.58
C VAL A 252 -2.68 7.05 6.63
N ASN A 253 -2.39 5.74 6.58
CA ASN A 253 -1.54 5.09 7.60
C ASN A 253 -0.06 5.00 7.21
N PHE A 254 0.31 5.31 5.97
CA PHE A 254 1.72 5.34 5.56
C PHE A 254 1.98 6.26 4.37
N ILE A 255 3.21 6.79 4.32
CA ILE A 255 3.86 7.36 3.14
C ILE A 255 5.27 6.78 3.07
N CYS A 256 5.55 6.11 1.97
CA CYS A 256 6.86 5.63 1.58
C CYS A 256 7.55 6.66 0.67
N ASN A 257 8.86 6.81 0.86
CA ASN A 257 9.72 7.66 0.04
C ASN A 257 10.50 6.77 -0.93
N CYS A 258 9.88 6.54 -2.09
CA CYS A 258 10.19 5.42 -2.98
C CYS A 258 11.20 5.79 -4.07
N CYS A 259 12.13 4.87 -4.32
CA CYS A 259 13.07 4.92 -5.43
C CYS A 259 12.65 3.92 -6.51
N GLY A 260 12.89 4.24 -7.79
CA GLY A 260 12.50 3.39 -8.93
C GLY A 260 13.28 2.08 -9.07
N CYS A 261 14.28 1.83 -8.22
CA CYS A 261 15.14 0.64 -8.28
C CYS A 261 14.86 -0.40 -7.17
N CYS A 262 14.34 0.00 -6.01
CA CYS A 262 14.09 -0.93 -4.90
C CYS A 262 12.61 -1.07 -4.54
N CYS A 263 11.78 -0.04 -4.78
CA CYS A 263 10.39 -0.04 -4.33
C CYS A 263 9.53 -1.05 -5.12
N GLU A 264 8.84 -1.96 -4.44
CA GLU A 264 8.00 -2.97 -5.11
C GLU A 264 6.89 -2.34 -5.93
N ALA A 265 6.24 -1.29 -5.43
CA ALA A 265 5.18 -0.62 -6.15
C ALA A 265 5.72 0.01 -7.45
N LEU A 266 6.87 0.68 -7.41
CA LEU A 266 7.45 1.31 -8.60
C LEU A 266 8.00 0.27 -9.59
N LEU A 267 8.58 -0.83 -9.09
CA LEU A 267 8.97 -1.96 -9.94
C LEU A 267 7.75 -2.61 -10.61
N ALA A 268 6.62 -2.74 -9.90
CA ALA A 268 5.35 -3.18 -10.48
C ALA A 268 4.85 -2.19 -11.55
N ALA A 269 4.94 -0.88 -11.29
CA ALA A 269 4.58 0.17 -12.25
C ALA A 269 5.40 0.13 -13.55
N LYS A 270 6.68 -0.24 -13.47
CA LYS A 270 7.51 -0.47 -14.66
C LYS A 270 7.10 -1.73 -15.43
N ARG A 271 6.92 -2.84 -14.72
CA ARG A 271 6.66 -4.16 -15.32
C ARG A 271 5.26 -4.29 -15.90
N PHE A 272 4.28 -3.70 -15.23
CA PHE A 272 2.85 -3.88 -15.52
C PHE A 272 2.18 -2.54 -15.87
N ALA A 273 2.90 -1.66 -16.57
CA ALA A 273 2.50 -0.28 -16.79
C ALA A 273 1.06 -0.12 -17.33
N HIS A 274 0.68 -0.91 -18.33
CA HIS A 274 -0.66 -0.89 -18.95
C HIS A 274 -1.80 -1.40 -18.05
N LEU A 275 -1.47 -1.96 -16.88
CA LEU A 275 -2.43 -2.45 -15.89
C LEU A 275 -2.61 -1.46 -14.71
N HIS A 276 -2.00 -0.27 -14.78
CA HIS A 276 -2.15 0.82 -13.81
C HIS A 276 -2.02 0.40 -12.33
N PRO A 277 -0.87 -0.20 -11.94
CA PRO A 277 -0.70 -0.82 -10.62
C PRO A 277 -0.71 0.17 -9.44
N ILE A 278 -0.54 1.47 -9.71
CA ILE A 278 -0.57 2.53 -8.70
C ILE A 278 -1.57 3.59 -9.14
N HIS A 279 -2.38 4.09 -8.20
CA HIS A 279 -3.23 5.26 -8.46
C HIS A 279 -2.36 6.50 -8.73
N THR A 280 -2.59 7.14 -9.86
CA THR A 280 -1.83 8.33 -10.29
C THR A 280 -2.29 9.57 -9.52
N THR A 281 -1.50 10.64 -9.60
CA THR A 281 -1.96 11.96 -9.16
C THR A 281 -2.97 12.53 -10.17
N ASN A 282 -3.73 13.55 -9.78
CA ASN A 282 -4.57 14.32 -10.70
C ASN A 282 -3.79 15.27 -11.63
N TYR A 283 -2.46 15.14 -11.67
CA TYR A 283 -1.57 15.94 -12.49
C TYR A 283 -0.81 15.07 -13.50
N ILE A 284 -0.44 15.69 -14.62
CA ILE A 284 0.36 15.09 -15.67
C ILE A 284 1.37 16.13 -16.21
N PRO A 285 2.60 15.73 -16.57
CA PRO A 285 3.56 16.65 -17.17
C PRO A 285 3.17 17.07 -18.59
N ALA A 286 3.09 18.37 -18.85
CA ALA A 286 2.99 18.95 -20.18
C ALA A 286 4.36 19.45 -20.66
N LEU A 287 4.81 18.98 -21.82
CA LEU A 287 6.12 19.27 -22.39
C LEU A 287 6.04 20.37 -23.47
N LYS A 288 6.91 21.38 -23.38
CA LYS A 288 7.11 22.43 -24.40
C LYS A 288 8.28 22.08 -25.31
N ALA A 289 7.99 21.53 -26.49
CA ALA A 289 8.99 21.01 -27.42
C ALA A 289 10.00 22.08 -27.88
N GLU A 290 9.56 23.33 -28.01
CA GLU A 290 10.33 24.45 -28.56
C GLU A 290 11.52 24.80 -27.67
N SER A 291 11.30 24.76 -26.35
CA SER A 291 12.30 25.07 -25.32
C SER A 291 13.13 23.85 -24.90
N CYS A 292 12.70 22.64 -25.28
CA CYS A 292 13.40 21.41 -24.94
C CYS A 292 14.72 21.31 -25.71
N LYS A 293 15.81 21.09 -24.97
CA LYS A 293 17.16 20.85 -25.51
C LYS A 293 17.51 19.36 -25.65
N GLY A 294 16.62 18.44 -25.26
CA GLY A 294 16.84 17.00 -25.38
C GLY A 294 17.95 16.43 -24.50
N CYS A 295 18.20 17.03 -23.32
CA CYS A 295 19.35 16.67 -22.47
C CYS A 295 19.23 15.36 -21.67
N GLY A 296 18.07 14.71 -21.63
CA GLY A 296 17.90 13.40 -20.98
C GLY A 296 17.60 13.40 -19.48
N LYS A 297 17.90 14.49 -18.73
CA LYS A 297 17.72 14.50 -17.26
C LYS A 297 16.34 14.07 -16.74
N CYS A 298 15.27 14.40 -17.46
CA CYS A 298 13.91 14.01 -17.10
C CYS A 298 13.63 12.51 -17.34
N VAL A 299 14.35 11.89 -18.26
CA VAL A 299 14.34 10.43 -18.51
C VAL A 299 15.06 9.72 -17.37
N ASP A 300 16.27 10.17 -17.03
CA ASP A 300 17.12 9.53 -16.00
C ASP A 300 16.46 9.48 -14.62
N ILE A 301 15.71 10.52 -14.26
CA ILE A 301 15.03 10.62 -12.96
C ILE A 301 13.66 9.93 -12.95
N CYS A 302 13.13 9.48 -14.09
CA CYS A 302 11.77 8.97 -14.16
C CYS A 302 11.68 7.61 -13.45
N PRO A 303 10.95 7.53 -12.31
CA PRO A 303 10.93 6.33 -11.47
C PRO A 303 10.20 5.14 -12.13
N VAL A 304 9.43 5.40 -13.19
CA VAL A 304 8.62 4.43 -13.92
C VAL A 304 8.90 4.44 -15.42
N GLU A 305 9.97 5.10 -15.86
CA GLU A 305 10.42 5.09 -17.27
C GLU A 305 9.40 5.63 -18.28
N ALA A 306 8.46 6.48 -17.84
CA ALA A 306 7.44 7.11 -18.68
C ALA A 306 7.96 8.20 -19.63
N LEU A 307 9.27 8.50 -19.63
CA LEU A 307 9.86 9.54 -20.48
C LEU A 307 10.95 8.94 -21.37
N SER A 308 10.99 9.34 -22.63
CA SER A 308 12.02 8.95 -23.60
C SER A 308 12.54 10.13 -24.41
N LEU A 309 13.69 9.99 -25.07
CA LEU A 309 14.21 10.97 -26.03
C LEU A 309 13.90 10.52 -27.46
N ILE A 310 13.21 11.37 -28.22
CA ILE A 310 12.89 11.14 -29.62
C ILE A 310 13.52 12.24 -30.51
N SER A 311 13.60 11.99 -31.81
CA SER A 311 13.93 13.04 -32.79
C SER A 311 12.96 14.22 -32.67
N ALA A 312 13.50 15.44 -32.73
CA ALA A 312 12.66 16.64 -32.79
C ALA A 312 12.07 16.86 -34.19
N ASN A 313 12.51 16.11 -35.21
CA ASN A 313 12.14 16.25 -36.62
C ASN A 313 12.33 17.69 -37.13
N ASP A 314 13.42 18.33 -36.69
CA ASP A 314 13.82 19.68 -37.09
C ASP A 314 14.65 19.59 -38.39
N PRO A 315 14.13 20.08 -39.54
CA PRO A 315 14.83 19.97 -40.83
C PRO A 315 16.20 20.66 -40.85
N HIS A 316 16.38 21.67 -40.00
CA HIS A 316 17.62 22.44 -39.89
C HIS A 316 18.58 21.87 -38.83
N LYS A 317 18.10 20.96 -37.97
CA LYS A 317 18.87 20.36 -36.88
C LYS A 317 18.55 18.88 -36.73
N ALA A 318 18.99 18.07 -37.69
CA ALA A 318 18.69 16.63 -37.77
C ALA A 318 19.06 15.82 -36.50
N LYS A 319 20.05 16.27 -35.71
CA LYS A 319 20.46 15.61 -34.44
C LYS A 319 19.69 16.10 -33.20
N ARG A 320 18.80 17.09 -33.34
CA ARG A 320 18.05 17.65 -32.22
C ARG A 320 17.08 16.60 -31.68
N ARG A 321 17.13 16.36 -30.37
CA ARG A 321 16.19 15.49 -29.66
C ARG A 321 15.24 16.31 -28.81
N LYS A 322 14.09 15.73 -28.50
CA LYS A 322 13.12 16.24 -27.52
C LYS A 322 12.64 15.10 -26.63
N ALA A 323 12.22 15.44 -25.42
CA ALA A 323 11.57 14.47 -24.55
C ALA A 323 10.14 14.17 -25.05
N ARG A 324 9.72 12.91 -24.91
CA ARG A 324 8.34 12.44 -25.14
C ARG A 324 7.86 11.76 -23.87
N LEU A 325 6.66 12.11 -23.44
CA LEU A 325 5.95 11.46 -22.35
C LEU A 325 5.11 10.31 -22.90
N ASP A 326 5.09 9.21 -22.15
CA ASP A 326 4.07 8.18 -22.23
C ASP A 326 3.05 8.41 -21.10
N ASP A 327 1.87 8.88 -21.49
CA ASP A 327 0.82 9.33 -20.57
C ASP A 327 0.15 8.17 -19.84
N GLU A 328 0.17 6.96 -20.44
CA GLU A 328 -0.41 5.74 -19.85
C GLU A 328 0.41 5.24 -18.65
N ILE A 329 1.73 5.40 -18.73
CA ILE A 329 2.66 4.94 -17.70
C ILE A 329 2.88 6.01 -16.61
N CYS A 330 2.68 7.28 -16.95
CA CYS A 330 3.03 8.40 -16.08
C CYS A 330 2.17 8.45 -14.80
N LEU A 331 2.82 8.34 -13.64
CA LEU A 331 2.15 8.51 -12.33
C LEU A 331 1.82 9.97 -11.99
N GLY A 332 2.39 10.95 -12.71
CA GLY A 332 2.21 12.38 -12.42
C GLY A 332 3.00 12.91 -11.23
N CYS A 333 4.05 12.22 -10.78
CA CYS A 333 4.81 12.59 -9.58
C CYS A 333 5.51 13.96 -9.64
N GLY A 334 5.84 14.48 -10.82
CA GLY A 334 6.44 15.81 -10.98
C GLY A 334 7.97 15.91 -10.84
N LEU A 335 8.69 14.82 -10.60
CA LEU A 335 10.18 14.84 -10.52
C LEU A 335 10.85 15.35 -11.80
N CYS A 336 10.25 15.08 -12.97
CA CYS A 336 10.72 15.57 -14.27
C CYS A 336 10.66 17.10 -14.40
N VAL A 337 9.73 17.76 -13.70
CA VAL A 337 9.61 19.23 -13.70
C VAL A 337 10.79 19.85 -12.96
N ARG A 338 11.09 19.35 -11.75
CA ARG A 338 12.22 19.84 -10.94
C ARG A 338 13.57 19.65 -11.65
N SER A 339 13.76 18.52 -12.33
CA SER A 339 15.04 18.18 -12.99
C SER A 339 15.27 18.89 -14.33
N CYS A 340 14.25 19.52 -14.93
CA CYS A 340 14.36 20.13 -16.25
C CYS A 340 15.08 21.50 -16.18
N PRO A 341 16.34 21.62 -16.67
CA PRO A 341 17.11 22.86 -16.53
C PRO A 341 16.55 24.02 -17.38
N THR A 342 15.80 23.71 -18.44
CA THR A 342 15.17 24.69 -19.33
C THR A 342 13.74 25.02 -18.95
N LYS A 343 13.22 24.46 -17.84
CA LYS A 343 11.82 24.60 -17.40
C LYS A 343 10.81 24.30 -18.52
N SER A 344 11.15 23.34 -19.38
CA SER A 344 10.34 22.93 -20.53
C SER A 344 9.20 21.98 -20.17
N ILE A 345 9.10 21.58 -18.90
CA ILE A 345 8.07 20.67 -18.40
C ILE A 345 7.33 21.41 -17.29
N ARG A 346 6.00 21.34 -17.29
CA ARG A 346 5.12 21.86 -16.22
C ARG A 346 4.09 20.81 -15.87
N LEU A 347 3.59 20.79 -14.63
CA LEU A 347 2.41 19.99 -14.31
C LEU A 347 1.13 20.71 -14.75
N THR A 348 0.21 19.94 -15.31
CA THR A 348 -1.16 20.35 -15.62
C THR A 348 -2.12 19.31 -15.03
N ARG A 349 -3.37 19.73 -14.76
CA ARG A 349 -4.39 18.77 -14.35
C ARG A 349 -4.71 17.79 -15.48
N ARG A 350 -5.03 16.55 -15.10
CA ARG A 350 -5.64 15.58 -16.01
C ARG A 350 -7.07 16.00 -16.35
N GLU A 351 -7.51 15.66 -17.55
CA GLU A 351 -8.90 15.87 -17.97
C GLU A 351 -9.86 15.00 -17.14
N GLU A 352 -9.50 13.72 -16.97
CA GLU A 352 -10.20 12.80 -16.07
C GLU A 352 -9.49 12.75 -14.71
N GLN A 353 -10.23 13.08 -13.65
CA GLN A 353 -9.71 13.05 -12.29
C GLN A 353 -9.86 11.67 -11.66
N VAL A 354 -8.81 11.26 -10.98
CA VAL A 354 -8.75 10.04 -10.19
C VAL A 354 -9.51 10.22 -8.88
N ILE A 355 -10.51 9.36 -8.65
CA ILE A 355 -11.31 9.37 -7.43
C ILE A 355 -10.65 8.50 -6.37
N THR A 356 -9.98 9.14 -5.41
CA THR A 356 -9.40 8.44 -4.25
C THR A 356 -10.52 7.98 -3.28
N PRO A 357 -10.51 6.72 -2.81
CA PRO A 357 -11.38 6.27 -1.72
C PRO A 357 -11.32 7.15 -0.46
N VAL A 358 -12.44 7.31 0.25
CA VAL A 358 -12.49 8.22 1.41
C VAL A 358 -11.63 7.74 2.60
N SER A 359 -11.60 6.43 2.86
CA SER A 359 -10.92 5.83 4.04
C SER A 359 -10.46 4.40 3.75
N SER A 360 -9.60 3.84 4.62
CA SER A 360 -9.11 2.45 4.48
C SER A 360 -10.23 1.42 4.41
N ALA A 361 -11.32 1.64 5.16
CA ALA A 361 -12.49 0.77 5.12
C ALA A 361 -13.22 0.86 3.77
N HIS A 362 -13.40 2.06 3.22
CA HIS A 362 -14.00 2.25 1.91
C HIS A 362 -13.16 1.58 0.81
N ARG A 363 -11.84 1.79 0.84
CA ARG A 363 -10.90 1.14 -0.10
C ARG A 363 -10.95 -0.39 0.01
N ALA A 364 -10.90 -0.93 1.22
CA ALA A 364 -10.93 -2.39 1.42
C ALA A 364 -12.24 -3.02 0.89
N VAL A 365 -13.38 -2.35 1.07
CA VAL A 365 -14.67 -2.80 0.53
C VAL A 365 -14.68 -2.75 -1.00
N LEU A 366 -14.19 -1.66 -1.61
CA LEU A 366 -14.06 -1.54 -3.07
C LEU A 366 -13.20 -2.65 -3.66
N MET A 367 -11.99 -2.85 -3.11
CA MET A 367 -11.09 -3.93 -3.55
C MET A 367 -11.74 -5.30 -3.38
N ALA A 368 -12.45 -5.55 -2.27
CA ALA A 368 -13.13 -6.82 -2.06
C ALA A 368 -14.25 -7.07 -3.09
N ILE A 369 -15.00 -6.04 -3.49
CA ILE A 369 -16.00 -6.16 -4.56
C ILE A 369 -15.31 -6.45 -5.89
N GLU A 370 -14.28 -5.70 -6.25
CA GLU A 370 -13.61 -5.87 -7.54
C GLU A 370 -12.93 -7.25 -7.67
N ARG A 371 -12.48 -7.81 -6.55
CA ARG A 371 -11.72 -9.08 -6.50
C ARG A 371 -12.55 -10.28 -6.04
N GLY A 372 -13.88 -10.15 -5.92
CA GLY A 372 -14.75 -11.26 -5.55
C GLY A 372 -14.56 -11.79 -4.12
N LYS A 373 -14.15 -10.92 -3.18
CA LYS A 373 -13.87 -11.26 -1.78
C LYS A 373 -14.79 -10.58 -0.77
N LEU A 374 -15.86 -9.91 -1.21
CA LEU A 374 -16.76 -9.17 -0.31
C LEU A 374 -17.42 -10.10 0.73
N GLN A 375 -17.75 -11.33 0.33
CA GLN A 375 -18.30 -12.37 1.20
C GLN A 375 -17.36 -12.70 2.37
N HIS A 376 -16.04 -12.64 2.18
CA HIS A 376 -15.10 -12.87 3.28
C HIS A 376 -15.13 -11.69 4.25
N LEU A 377 -15.14 -10.44 3.77
CA LEU A 377 -15.32 -9.31 4.68
C LEU A 377 -16.65 -9.41 5.45
N ILE A 378 -17.73 -9.84 4.81
CA ILE A 378 -19.05 -9.88 5.47
C ILE A 378 -19.27 -11.13 6.31
N PHE A 379 -18.73 -12.30 6.00
CA PHE A 379 -19.11 -13.53 6.70
C PHE A 379 -18.02 -14.13 7.58
N ASP A 380 -16.77 -13.67 7.48
CA ASP A 380 -15.60 -14.20 8.22
C ASP A 380 -15.74 -14.13 9.76
N ASN A 381 -16.82 -13.51 10.27
CA ASN A 381 -17.10 -13.44 11.69
C ASN A 381 -18.59 -13.60 12.07
N ARG A 382 -19.41 -14.30 11.27
CA ARG A 382 -20.87 -14.37 11.49
C ARG A 382 -21.48 -12.97 11.72
N VAL A 383 -21.26 -12.03 10.79
CA VAL A 383 -21.66 -10.60 10.92
C VAL A 383 -23.16 -10.36 11.17
N LEU A 384 -24.01 -11.38 11.07
CA LEU A 384 -25.39 -11.32 11.55
C LEU A 384 -25.51 -10.91 13.03
N PHE A 385 -24.42 -10.92 13.81
CA PHE A 385 -24.43 -10.57 15.24
C PHE A 385 -23.85 -9.18 15.60
N SER A 386 -23.45 -8.33 14.64
CA SER A 386 -23.00 -6.94 14.95
C SER A 386 -23.53 -5.88 14.00
N HIS A 387 -24.54 -5.12 14.46
CA HIS A 387 -25.17 -4.04 13.71
C HIS A 387 -24.21 -2.93 13.25
N ARG A 388 -23.16 -2.60 14.03
CA ARG A 388 -22.20 -1.54 13.67
C ARG A 388 -21.27 -1.95 12.52
N ALA A 389 -20.78 -3.19 12.52
CA ALA A 389 -19.91 -3.68 11.44
C ALA A 389 -20.70 -3.86 10.14
N LEU A 390 -21.93 -4.34 10.22
CA LEU A 390 -22.84 -4.41 9.10
C LEU A 390 -23.17 -3.00 8.57
N ALA A 391 -23.43 -2.02 9.46
CA ALA A 391 -23.69 -0.64 9.07
C ALA A 391 -22.48 0.04 8.40
N ALA A 392 -21.25 -0.22 8.83
CA ALA A 392 -20.06 0.32 8.17
C ALA A 392 -19.89 -0.23 6.74
N VAL A 393 -20.12 -1.54 6.56
CA VAL A 393 -20.03 -2.19 5.24
C VAL A 393 -21.20 -1.77 4.34
N LEU A 394 -22.44 -1.83 4.82
CA LEU A 394 -23.61 -1.38 4.06
C LEU A 394 -23.53 0.12 3.78
N GLY A 395 -23.06 0.92 4.72
CA GLY A 395 -22.83 2.35 4.53
C GLY A 395 -21.76 2.64 3.47
N ALA A 396 -20.70 1.83 3.40
CA ALA A 396 -19.74 1.89 2.30
C ALA A 396 -20.40 1.50 0.97
N ILE A 397 -21.11 0.36 0.90
CA ILE A 397 -21.80 -0.13 -0.30
C ILE A 397 -22.80 0.91 -0.83
N LEU A 398 -23.64 1.49 0.04
CA LEU A 398 -24.65 2.47 -0.32
C LEU A 398 -24.05 3.80 -0.84
N LYS A 399 -22.78 4.08 -0.57
CA LYS A 399 -22.06 5.26 -1.10
C LYS A 399 -21.32 4.96 -2.40
N LEU A 400 -21.33 3.71 -2.89
CA LEU A 400 -20.66 3.33 -4.13
C LEU A 400 -21.44 3.80 -5.37
N PRO A 401 -20.77 3.95 -6.52
CA PRO A 401 -21.45 4.11 -7.81
C PRO A 401 -22.37 2.92 -8.11
N PRO A 402 -23.45 3.11 -8.89
CA PRO A 402 -24.49 2.10 -9.01
C PRO A 402 -24.02 0.76 -9.60
N LEU A 403 -23.08 0.76 -10.55
CA LEU A 403 -22.49 -0.46 -11.08
C LEU A 403 -21.81 -1.30 -9.98
N LYS A 404 -21.05 -0.65 -9.08
CA LYS A 404 -20.38 -1.34 -7.96
C LYS A 404 -21.38 -1.82 -6.91
N GLN A 405 -22.51 -1.14 -6.73
CA GLN A 405 -23.61 -1.63 -5.89
C GLN A 405 -24.22 -2.94 -6.44
N ILE A 406 -24.43 -3.01 -7.75
CA ILE A 406 -24.93 -4.22 -8.43
C ILE A 406 -23.94 -5.38 -8.28
N MET A 407 -22.64 -5.12 -8.50
CA MET A 407 -21.58 -6.13 -8.30
C MET A 407 -21.54 -6.64 -6.85
N ALA A 408 -21.65 -5.74 -5.88
CA ALA A 408 -21.72 -6.10 -4.46
C ALA A 408 -22.95 -6.97 -4.16
N ASN A 409 -24.12 -6.63 -4.72
CA ASN A 409 -25.33 -7.44 -4.55
C ASN A 409 -25.20 -8.82 -5.20
N LYS A 410 -24.55 -8.93 -6.36
CA LYS A 410 -24.30 -10.21 -7.05
C LYS A 410 -23.44 -11.16 -6.21
N GLN A 411 -22.43 -10.64 -5.51
CA GLN A 411 -21.59 -11.43 -4.60
C GLN A 411 -22.30 -11.81 -3.31
N LEU A 412 -23.14 -10.92 -2.78
CA LEU A 412 -23.85 -11.16 -1.53
C LEU A 412 -25.10 -12.01 -1.69
N GLN A 413 -25.68 -12.03 -2.89
CA GLN A 413 -26.96 -12.69 -3.21
C GLN A 413 -28.07 -12.37 -2.18
N SER A 414 -28.10 -11.12 -1.69
CA SER A 414 -28.95 -10.72 -0.56
C SER A 414 -30.14 -9.89 -1.00
N ARG A 415 -31.36 -10.45 -0.86
CA ARG A 415 -32.62 -9.74 -1.12
C ARG A 415 -32.81 -8.50 -0.24
N TYR A 416 -32.17 -8.45 0.94
CA TYR A 416 -32.20 -7.29 1.82
C TYR A 416 -31.39 -6.12 1.26
N VAL A 417 -30.17 -6.41 0.77
CA VAL A 417 -29.31 -5.41 0.13
C VAL A 417 -29.98 -4.91 -1.15
N GLU A 418 -30.51 -5.80 -1.98
CA GLU A 418 -31.29 -5.46 -3.17
C GLU A 418 -32.43 -4.46 -2.87
N LYS A 419 -33.23 -4.69 -1.83
CA LYS A 419 -34.29 -3.77 -1.40
C LYS A 419 -33.75 -2.43 -0.88
N LEU A 420 -32.62 -2.42 -0.19
CA LEU A 420 -31.98 -1.18 0.26
C LEU A 420 -31.47 -0.34 -0.92
N LEU A 421 -30.89 -0.99 -1.93
CA LEU A 421 -30.43 -0.33 -3.16
C LEU A 421 -31.62 0.26 -3.94
N ALA A 422 -32.71 -0.50 -4.10
CA ALA A 422 -33.92 -0.03 -4.79
C ALA A 422 -34.58 1.19 -4.10
N ARG A 423 -34.49 1.31 -2.78
CA ARG A 423 -35.02 2.47 -2.03
C ARG A 423 -34.25 3.76 -2.23
N LYS A 424 -33.02 3.72 -2.76
CA LYS A 424 -32.15 4.89 -2.94
C LYS A 424 -32.27 5.53 -4.33
N GLY A 425 -33.16 5.01 -5.18
CA GLY A 425 -33.45 5.56 -6.50
C GLY A 425 -32.79 4.76 -7.62
N TYR A 426 -33.59 3.85 -8.19
CA TYR A 426 -33.72 3.69 -9.63
C TYR A 426 -35.18 3.90 -10.00
#